data_AF-A0A1S1QX54-F1
#
_entry.id   AF-A0A1S1QX54-F1
#
_cell.length_a   1.000
_cell.length_b   1.000
_cell.length_c   1.000
_cell.angle_alpha   90.00
_cell.angle_beta   90.00
_cell.angle_gamma   90.00
#
_symmetry.space_group_name_H-M   'P 1'
#
loop_
_entity.id
_entity.type
_entity.pdbx_description
1 polymer ?
#
loop_
_entity_poly.entity_id
_entity_poly.type
_entity_poly.pdbx_seq_one_letter_code
_entity_poly.pdbx_strand_id
1 'polypeptide(L)'
;MRPVGATLADRGAGYGCGDSSGTPYASRTYRPADNTVTEVAEFYRHAAPAAGWTLKDADDIYPGQRVWYGARLCFSKSVDGVAVFLSVMFPGDFDDGPDDVLGPDPRDFSLDVSADPDGGYMSC
;
A
#
# COMPACT_ATOMS: atom_id res chain seq x y z
N MET A 1 6.29 7.43 -6.56
CA MET A 1 7.36 6.43 -6.40
C MET A 1 6.79 5.07 -6.77
N ARG A 2 7.48 4.30 -7.62
CA ARG A 2 7.12 2.92 -7.97
C ARG A 2 8.39 2.17 -8.42
N PRO A 3 8.45 0.83 -8.29
CA PRO A 3 9.51 0.03 -8.89
C PRO A 3 9.65 0.28 -10.39
N VAL A 4 10.86 0.05 -10.92
CA VAL A 4 11.13 0.19 -12.36
C VAL A 4 10.27 -0.81 -13.13
N GLY A 5 9.66 -0.37 -14.24
CA GLY A 5 8.82 -1.23 -15.08
C GLY A 5 7.38 -1.40 -14.58
N ALA A 6 7.07 -1.10 -13.31
CA ALA A 6 5.70 -1.15 -12.82
C ALA A 6 4.79 -0.17 -13.58
N THR A 7 3.63 -0.65 -14.02
CA THR A 7 2.65 0.11 -14.82
C THR A 7 1.36 0.32 -14.04
N LEU A 8 0.65 1.42 -14.29
CA LEU A 8 -0.64 1.68 -13.63
C LEU A 8 -1.67 0.66 -14.13
N ALA A 9 -2.39 0.01 -13.21
CA ALA A 9 -3.48 -0.88 -13.59
C ALA A 9 -4.63 -0.08 -14.24
N ASP A 10 -5.44 -0.74 -15.08
CA ASP A 10 -6.63 -0.13 -15.66
C ASP A 10 -7.60 0.31 -14.56
N ARG A 11 -8.02 1.58 -14.60
CA ARG A 11 -8.80 2.23 -13.52
C ARG A 11 -8.13 2.12 -12.14
N GLY A 12 -6.83 1.87 -12.08
CA GLY A 12 -6.05 1.78 -10.86
C GLY A 12 -5.74 3.14 -10.22
N ALA A 13 -6.62 4.13 -10.34
CA ALA A 13 -6.47 5.41 -9.66
C ALA A 13 -7.80 5.80 -9.03
N GLY A 14 -7.78 6.08 -7.73
CA GLY A 14 -8.93 6.54 -6.96
C GLY A 14 -8.57 7.80 -6.19
N TYR A 15 -9.55 8.67 -5.95
CA TYR A 15 -9.41 9.81 -5.06
C TYR A 15 -10.79 10.27 -4.58
N GLY A 16 -10.84 10.89 -3.42
CA GLY A 16 -12.07 11.44 -2.87
C GLY A 16 -11.92 11.83 -1.41
N CYS A 17 -13.06 12.07 -0.77
CA CYS A 17 -13.16 12.12 0.68
C CYS A 17 -13.96 10.88 1.10
N GLY A 18 -13.49 10.12 2.09
CA GLY A 18 -14.19 8.92 2.54
C GLY A 18 -15.56 9.28 3.09
N ASP A 19 -16.63 8.67 2.54
CA ASP A 19 -18.02 8.98 2.91
C ASP A 19 -18.33 8.69 4.39
N SER A 20 -17.56 7.81 5.04
CA SER A 20 -17.73 7.41 6.44
C SER A 20 -16.72 8.03 7.41
N SER A 21 -15.56 8.48 6.94
CA SER A 21 -14.48 9.04 7.76
C SER A 21 -14.28 10.54 7.58
N GLY A 22 -14.77 11.12 6.47
CA GLY A 22 -14.50 12.51 6.08
C GLY A 22 -13.04 12.77 5.65
N THR A 23 -12.20 11.74 5.66
CA THR A 23 -10.76 11.88 5.38
C THR A 23 -10.48 11.90 3.87
N PRO A 24 -9.71 12.88 3.36
CA PRO A 24 -9.33 12.89 1.96
C PRO A 24 -8.32 11.77 1.69
N TYR A 25 -8.49 11.09 0.56
CA TYR A 25 -7.62 10.00 0.12
C TYR A 25 -7.29 10.07 -1.37
N ALA A 26 -6.18 9.46 -1.73
CA ALA A 26 -5.79 9.19 -3.11
C ALA A 26 -5.06 7.85 -3.19
N SER A 27 -5.44 7.02 -4.15
CA SER A 27 -4.86 5.69 -4.33
C SER A 27 -4.39 5.46 -5.75
N ARG A 28 -3.37 4.60 -5.88
CA ARG A 28 -2.88 4.08 -7.16
C ARG A 28 -2.55 2.61 -7.07
N THR A 29 -3.10 1.80 -7.97
CA THR A 29 -2.80 0.38 -8.13
C THR A 29 -1.88 0.18 -9.32
N TYR A 30 -0.81 -0.57 -9.11
CA TYR A 30 0.19 -0.87 -10.12
C TYR A 30 0.30 -2.37 -10.34
N ARG A 31 0.49 -2.75 -11.59
CA ARG A 31 0.98 -4.07 -11.96
C ARG A 31 2.51 -4.06 -11.93
N PRO A 32 3.17 -4.93 -11.16
CA PRO A 32 4.62 -5.09 -11.26
C PRO A 32 5.00 -5.59 -12.67
N ALA A 33 6.24 -5.32 -13.06
CA ALA A 33 6.84 -5.98 -14.23
C ALA A 33 7.35 -7.35 -13.79
N ASP A 34 8.66 -7.51 -13.62
CA ASP A 34 9.30 -8.75 -13.16
C ASP A 34 9.61 -8.72 -11.66
N ASN A 35 8.94 -7.85 -10.89
CA ASN A 35 9.21 -7.69 -9.45
C ASN A 35 8.38 -8.67 -8.62
N THR A 36 9.06 -9.41 -7.76
CA THR A 36 8.43 -10.25 -6.73
C THR A 36 7.81 -9.43 -5.61
N VAL A 37 6.95 -10.04 -4.79
CA VAL A 37 6.28 -9.37 -3.67
C VAL A 37 7.27 -8.80 -2.66
N THR A 38 8.35 -9.55 -2.39
CA THR A 38 9.42 -9.13 -1.50
C THR A 38 10.24 -8.01 -2.10
N GLU A 39 10.53 -8.01 -3.41
CA GLU A 39 11.25 -6.92 -4.07
C GLU A 39 10.47 -5.61 -4.06
N VAL A 40 9.15 -5.67 -4.27
CA VAL A 40 8.29 -4.49 -4.16
C VAL A 40 8.28 -3.98 -2.71
N ALA A 41 8.16 -4.86 -1.71
CA ALA A 41 8.21 -4.47 -0.31
C ALA A 41 9.55 -3.81 0.07
N GLU A 42 10.68 -4.42 -0.29
CA GLU A 42 12.01 -3.86 -0.05
C GLU A 42 12.21 -2.52 -0.75
N PHE A 43 11.72 -2.36 -1.98
CA PHE A 43 11.74 -1.08 -2.67
C PHE A 43 11.07 0.02 -1.83
N TYR A 44 9.89 -0.23 -1.26
CA TYR A 44 9.18 0.76 -0.45
C TYR A 44 9.82 0.99 0.92
N ARG A 45 10.40 -0.04 1.56
CA ARG A 45 11.19 0.10 2.79
C ARG A 45 12.36 1.07 2.62
N HIS A 46 12.94 1.18 1.44
CA HIS A 46 13.99 2.15 1.14
C HIS A 46 13.49 3.47 0.59
N ALA A 47 12.60 3.43 -0.40
CA ALA A 47 12.22 4.61 -1.16
C ALA A 47 11.27 5.54 -0.40
N ALA A 48 10.42 5.02 0.50
CA ALA A 48 9.51 5.87 1.28
C ALA A 48 10.28 6.69 2.33
N PRO A 49 11.20 6.11 3.14
CA PRO A 49 12.09 6.89 4.00
C PRO A 49 12.94 7.92 3.27
N ALA A 50 13.48 7.57 2.09
CA ALA A 50 14.21 8.53 1.26
C ALA A 50 13.36 9.73 0.81
N ALA A 51 12.04 9.57 0.71
CA ALA A 51 11.08 10.64 0.42
C ALA A 51 10.52 11.34 1.69
N GLY A 52 11.10 11.04 2.86
CA GLY A 52 10.76 11.65 4.14
C GLY A 52 9.53 11.06 4.82
N TRP A 53 9.18 9.82 4.51
CA TRP A 53 8.14 9.08 5.23
C TRP A 53 8.75 8.25 6.36
N THR A 54 8.05 8.13 7.48
CA THR A 54 8.48 7.33 8.63
C THR A 54 7.69 6.04 8.67
N LEU A 55 8.37 4.89 8.67
CA LEU A 55 7.71 3.59 8.84
C LEU A 55 7.06 3.52 10.23
N LYS A 56 5.79 3.14 10.29
CA LYS A 56 5.00 3.04 11.52
C LYS A 56 4.65 1.61 11.86
N ASP A 57 4.25 0.86 10.84
CA ASP A 57 3.91 -0.55 10.96
C ASP A 57 4.27 -1.27 9.67
N ALA A 58 4.59 -2.55 9.79
CA ALA A 58 4.95 -3.39 8.66
C ALA A 58 4.59 -4.83 8.95
N ASP A 59 3.74 -5.40 8.11
CA ASP A 59 3.59 -6.84 8.06
C ASP A 59 4.91 -7.48 7.58
N ASP A 60 5.14 -8.72 8.00
CA ASP A 60 6.05 -9.59 7.25
C ASP A 60 5.46 -9.76 5.85
N ILE A 61 6.30 -9.71 4.81
CA ILE A 61 5.86 -9.83 3.42
C ILE A 61 6.70 -10.88 2.71
N TYR A 62 6.11 -12.05 2.51
CA TYR A 62 6.76 -13.19 1.86
C TYR A 62 5.75 -14.06 1.09
N PRO A 63 6.22 -14.79 0.06
CA PRO A 63 5.38 -15.72 -0.68
C PRO A 63 4.83 -16.84 0.24
N GLY A 64 3.57 -17.23 0.07
CA GLY A 64 2.93 -18.26 0.88
C GLY A 64 2.25 -17.74 2.16
N GLN A 65 2.34 -16.44 2.44
CA GLN A 65 1.66 -15.80 3.56
C GLN A 65 0.14 -15.72 3.33
N ARG A 66 -0.64 -16.13 4.34
CA ARG A 66 -2.10 -15.93 4.36
C ARG A 66 -2.42 -14.45 4.62
N VAL A 67 -3.25 -13.85 3.78
CA VAL A 67 -3.56 -12.42 3.81
C VAL A 67 -5.07 -12.17 3.73
N TRP A 68 -5.75 -12.32 4.86
CA TRP A 68 -7.21 -12.09 4.97
C TRP A 68 -7.67 -10.67 4.57
N TYR A 69 -6.76 -9.68 4.62
CA TYR A 69 -7.01 -8.29 4.19
C TYR A 69 -5.82 -7.69 3.38
N GLY A 70 -4.98 -8.54 2.78
CA GLY A 70 -3.70 -8.12 2.20
C GLY A 70 -2.62 -7.87 3.27
N ALA A 71 -1.34 -8.00 2.89
CA ALA A 71 -0.22 -7.52 3.71
C ALA A 71 0.04 -6.04 3.42
N ARG A 72 0.51 -5.28 4.41
CA ARG A 72 0.76 -3.84 4.26
C ARG A 72 2.07 -3.36 4.85
N LEU A 73 2.61 -2.31 4.24
CA LEU A 73 3.59 -1.42 4.86
C LEU A 73 2.91 -0.08 5.13
N CYS A 74 2.95 0.39 6.37
CA CYS A 74 2.39 1.66 6.78
C CYS A 74 3.48 2.68 7.08
N PHE A 75 3.38 3.84 6.45
CA PHE A 75 4.24 4.97 6.70
C PHE A 75 3.42 6.21 7.05
N SER A 76 4.04 7.15 7.76
CA SER A 76 3.44 8.46 8.04
C SER A 76 4.38 9.60 7.69
N LYS A 77 3.81 10.76 7.36
CA LYS A 77 4.52 12.03 7.23
C LYS A 77 3.63 13.15 7.74
N SER A 78 4.22 14.20 8.29
CA SER A 78 3.48 15.43 8.60
C SER A 78 3.56 16.40 7.43
N VAL A 79 2.42 16.94 7.01
CA VAL A 79 2.31 17.98 5.98
C VAL A 79 1.49 19.11 6.57
N ASP A 80 2.09 20.29 6.75
CA ASP A 80 1.45 21.47 7.35
C ASP A 80 0.74 21.18 8.70
N GLY A 81 1.34 20.31 9.52
CA GLY A 81 0.79 19.91 10.82
C GLY A 81 -0.27 18.81 10.77
N VAL A 82 -0.71 18.39 9.58
CA VAL A 82 -1.64 17.28 9.38
C VAL A 82 -0.88 15.96 9.26
N ALA A 83 -1.36 14.91 9.92
CA ALA A 83 -0.82 13.57 9.77
C ALA A 83 -1.31 12.97 8.44
N VAL A 84 -0.37 12.54 7.60
CA VAL A 84 -0.65 11.86 6.34
C VAL A 84 -0.08 10.45 6.44
N PHE A 85 -0.88 9.46 6.06
CA PHE A 85 -0.49 8.06 6.04
C PHE A 85 -0.33 7.58 4.60
N LEU A 86 0.67 6.75 4.37
CA LEU A 86 0.92 6.03 3.12
C LEU A 86 0.89 4.54 3.43
N SER A 87 -0.03 3.83 2.81
CA SER A 87 -0.15 2.38 2.91
C SER A 87 0.22 1.74 1.58
N VAL A 88 1.19 0.82 1.62
CA VAL A 88 1.54 -0.05 0.48
C VAL A 88 0.85 -1.38 0.72
N MET A 89 -0.17 -1.69 -0.05
CA MET A 89 -1.00 -2.88 0.12
C MET A 89 -0.71 -3.92 -0.96
N PHE A 90 -0.56 -5.16 -0.53
CA PHE A 90 -0.38 -6.33 -1.36
C PHE A 90 -1.67 -7.16 -1.30
N PRO A 91 -2.60 -6.99 -2.26
CA PRO A 91 -3.77 -7.84 -2.32
C PRO A 91 -3.33 -9.30 -2.48
N GLY A 92 -3.98 -10.22 -1.75
CA GLY A 92 -3.86 -11.64 -2.05
C GLY A 92 -4.36 -11.94 -3.45
N ASP A 93 -3.97 -13.07 -4.02
CA ASP A 93 -4.58 -13.56 -5.24
C ASP A 93 -6.01 -14.04 -4.91
N PHE A 94 -6.99 -13.16 -5.15
CA PHE A 94 -8.42 -13.38 -4.90
C PHE A 94 -9.07 -14.55 -5.67
N ASP A 95 -8.29 -15.36 -6.39
CA ASP A 95 -8.79 -16.47 -7.20
C ASP A 95 -8.64 -17.87 -6.53
N ASP A 96 -8.02 -17.98 -5.34
CA ASP A 96 -7.78 -19.27 -4.65
C ASP A 96 -8.47 -19.42 -3.27
N GLY A 97 -9.81 -19.37 -3.26
CA GLY A 97 -10.62 -19.95 -2.17
C GLY A 97 -10.43 -19.31 -0.77
N PRO A 98 -10.80 -20.01 0.32
CA PRO A 98 -10.87 -19.43 1.68
C PRO A 98 -9.51 -19.10 2.32
N ASP A 99 -8.41 -19.21 1.56
CA ASP A 99 -7.05 -18.92 2.00
C ASP A 99 -6.40 -18.01 0.94
N ASP A 100 -6.74 -16.71 0.94
CA ASP A 100 -6.03 -15.72 0.13
C ASP A 100 -4.54 -15.75 0.52
N VAL A 101 -3.70 -16.28 -0.36
CA VAL A 101 -2.26 -16.41 -0.14
C VAL A 101 -1.52 -15.44 -1.06
N LEU A 102 -0.48 -14.77 -0.54
CA LEU A 102 0.42 -14.00 -1.38
C LEU A 102 1.24 -14.93 -2.28
N GLY A 103 1.02 -14.83 -3.59
CA GLY A 103 1.90 -15.45 -4.58
C GLY A 103 3.34 -14.88 -4.53
N PRO A 104 4.32 -15.57 -5.13
CA PRO A 104 5.68 -15.05 -5.27
C PRO A 104 5.72 -13.77 -6.12
N ASP A 105 4.87 -13.72 -7.14
CA ASP A 105 4.71 -12.60 -8.04
C ASP A 105 3.35 -11.96 -7.76
N PRO A 106 3.29 -10.72 -7.25
CA PRO A 106 2.02 -10.10 -6.92
C PRO A 106 1.30 -9.73 -8.22
N ARG A 107 0.02 -10.10 -8.35
CA ARG A 107 -0.79 -9.70 -9.50
C ARG A 107 -0.87 -8.18 -9.66
N ASP A 108 -1.02 -7.47 -8.54
CA ASP A 108 -1.02 -6.02 -8.41
C ASP A 108 -0.54 -5.62 -6.99
N PHE A 109 -0.16 -4.36 -6.80
CA PHE A 109 0.01 -3.73 -5.48
C PHE A 109 -0.58 -2.33 -5.49
N SER A 110 -1.05 -1.84 -4.35
CA SER A 110 -1.69 -0.53 -4.23
C SER A 110 -0.94 0.41 -3.30
N LEU A 111 -0.91 1.68 -3.67
CA LEU A 111 -0.49 2.78 -2.81
C LEU A 111 -1.75 3.53 -2.42
N ASP A 112 -2.04 3.62 -1.14
CA ASP A 112 -3.09 4.48 -0.61
C ASP A 112 -2.47 5.60 0.22
N VAL A 113 -2.91 6.82 0.01
CA VAL A 113 -2.53 7.97 0.82
C VAL A 113 -3.79 8.59 1.37
N SER A 114 -3.84 8.76 2.69
CA SER A 114 -4.94 9.41 3.39
C SER A 114 -4.42 10.47 4.36
N ALA A 115 -5.12 11.58 4.50
CA ALA A 115 -4.84 12.54 5.57
C ALA A 115 -5.80 12.34 6.73
N ASP A 116 -5.26 12.29 7.95
CA ASP A 116 -6.03 12.29 9.19
C ASP A 116 -5.87 13.67 9.86
N PRO A 117 -6.80 14.61 9.60
CA PRO A 117 -6.77 15.93 10.21
C PRO A 117 -7.10 15.91 11.71
N ASP A 118 -7.83 14.89 12.18
CA ASP A 118 -8.40 14.86 13.53
C ASP A 118 -7.65 13.90 14.48
N GLY A 119 -6.70 13.11 13.96
CA GLY A 119 -5.80 12.26 14.73
C GLY A 119 -6.46 10.99 15.28
N GLY A 120 -7.63 10.61 14.76
CA GLY A 120 -8.44 9.49 15.24
C GLY A 120 -8.48 8.28 14.30
N TYR A 121 -7.98 8.39 13.06
CA TYR A 121 -8.06 7.36 12.03
C TYR A 121 -6.68 7.01 11.48
N MET A 122 -6.15 5.85 11.88
CA MET A 122 -5.05 5.23 11.16
C MET A 122 -5.61 4.48 9.96
N SER A 123 -5.25 4.92 8.75
CA SER A 123 -5.42 4.14 7.49
C SER A 123 -4.37 3.00 7.38
N CYS A 124 -3.91 2.56 8.53
CA CYS A 124 -2.97 1.50 8.78
C CYS A 124 -3.62 0.60 9.83
#